data_AF-A0A964V5A6-F1
#
_entry.id   AF-A0A964V5A6-F1
#
_cell.length_a   1.000
_cell.length_b   1.000
_cell.length_c   1.000
_cell.angle_alpha   90.00
_cell.angle_beta   90.00
_cell.angle_gamma   90.00
#
_symmetry.space_group_name_H-M   'P 1'
#
loop_
_entity.id
_entity.type
_entity.pdbx_description
1 polymer ?
#
loop_
_entity_poly.entity_id
_entity_poly.type
_entity_poly.pdbx_seq_one_letter_code
_entity_poly.pdbx_strand_id
1 'polypeptide(L)'
;MTSSKRAGWGAAAAAAVLGVSLIGLGFWADERVAAAPPPAYDLVPLPAGVDSLTSLADLARGAGVCGPACSGIVYLWTPRMPLSRSGIPNVVEAARALGLRIALTSTEDLQEYAEGGHPSAAGISFADAMLEAGVLAHAPALVVHAGGDVIGTAILGYKSADAYASLVSSRLAEGASGGGLGAPTPFARLAVQPADPQAPADYEAVGLPGAYFRWVPGTRLLAYESDRSIYFLDLADGENRIAPGWIDFVPSPDGRYFVTPGPGDGGLTFFDGREVLEATERGRSMAVEPIFTDLRMRDQYPSVGILEQGESRTLYRVLTSWFEGLMYRDYEVRVNPATGASSVRPVGEPIVPCAGYALSTPIMSQTGHEVAARDETTGTTKVFEILEGQSCREVLDLGAATSKVAWHASGQKLAFATPRRGRGSSGGEGIFVFDRQTGTTTSVPGSGGASRLAFPDFVGDESVVFLVPAAPGAPTSVFRVVDGIQ
;
A
#
# COMPACT_ATOMS: atom_id res chain seq x y z
N MET A 1 -7.99 -76.20 58.05
CA MET A 1 -9.13 -75.26 58.06
C MET A 1 -9.99 -75.53 56.84
N THR A 2 -11.25 -75.88 57.11
CA THR A 2 -12.42 -76.19 56.26
C THR A 2 -12.57 -75.30 55.01
N SER A 3 -12.78 -75.81 53.79
CA SER A 3 -13.98 -76.42 53.19
C SER A 3 -15.13 -75.46 52.79
N SER A 4 -15.17 -75.17 51.47
CA SER A 4 -16.32 -75.27 50.55
C SER A 4 -17.52 -74.29 50.53
N LYS A 5 -17.79 -73.84 49.28
CA LYS A 5 -19.09 -73.81 48.54
C LYS A 5 -20.10 -72.64 48.69
N ARG A 6 -20.38 -72.06 47.51
CA ARG A 6 -21.66 -71.81 46.80
C ARG A 6 -22.74 -70.87 47.38
N ALA A 7 -23.03 -69.84 46.57
CA ALA A 7 -24.30 -69.48 45.91
C ALA A 7 -25.61 -69.21 46.69
N GLY A 8 -26.32 -68.16 46.25
CA GLY A 8 -27.76 -67.88 46.46
C GLY A 8 -28.00 -66.43 46.91
N TRP A 9 -28.52 -65.50 46.11
CA TRP A 9 -29.92 -65.25 45.67
C TRP A 9 -30.92 -64.86 46.79
N GLY A 10 -31.59 -63.70 46.59
CA GLY A 10 -32.78 -63.18 47.30
C GLY A 10 -32.56 -61.76 47.86
N ALA A 11 -33.03 -60.64 47.26
CA ALA A 11 -34.41 -60.12 47.13
C ALA A 11 -35.11 -59.97 48.52
N ALA A 12 -35.76 -58.88 48.95
CA ALA A 12 -36.28 -57.66 48.34
C ALA A 12 -36.71 -56.65 49.45
N ALA A 13 -37.26 -55.50 49.02
CA ALA A 13 -38.05 -54.46 49.73
C ALA A 13 -37.27 -53.16 50.08
N ALA A 14 -37.30 -52.11 49.25
CA ALA A 14 -38.39 -51.22 48.83
C ALA A 14 -38.65 -50.05 49.81
N ALA A 15 -38.26 -48.85 49.40
CA ALA A 15 -39.02 -47.62 49.63
C ALA A 15 -38.72 -46.65 48.48
N ALA A 16 -39.75 -46.34 47.71
CA ALA A 16 -39.76 -45.41 46.59
C ALA A 16 -39.75 -43.96 47.08
N VAL A 17 -39.43 -43.00 46.19
CA VAL A 17 -40.39 -42.00 45.66
C VAL A 17 -39.62 -40.81 45.02
N LEU A 18 -40.12 -40.39 43.84
CA LEU A 18 -39.84 -39.19 43.02
C LEU A 18 -38.48 -39.16 42.29
N GLY A 19 -38.37 -39.16 40.96
CA GLY A 19 -39.28 -38.68 39.92
C GLY A 19 -38.78 -37.33 39.41
N VAL A 20 -38.02 -37.32 38.31
CA VAL A 20 -38.06 -36.36 37.18
C VAL A 20 -37.20 -36.93 36.06
N SER A 21 -37.85 -37.33 34.97
CA SER A 21 -37.25 -37.45 33.64
C SER A 21 -37.35 -36.09 32.96
N LEU A 22 -36.26 -35.51 32.46
CA LEU A 22 -36.30 -34.47 31.44
C LEU A 22 -35.00 -34.46 30.63
N ILE A 23 -35.12 -34.97 29.40
CA ILE A 23 -34.63 -34.40 28.13
C ILE A 23 -33.13 -34.08 28.04
N GLY A 24 -32.43 -34.89 27.24
CA GLY A 24 -31.23 -34.48 26.55
C GLY A 24 -31.55 -33.35 25.56
N LEU A 25 -30.92 -32.21 25.77
CA LEU A 25 -30.75 -31.16 24.78
C LEU A 25 -29.25 -31.00 24.58
N GLY A 26 -28.81 -31.29 23.35
CA GLY A 26 -27.45 -31.03 22.92
C GLY A 26 -27.18 -29.54 22.98
N PHE A 27 -26.25 -29.13 23.83
CA PHE A 27 -25.57 -27.86 23.70
C PHE A 27 -24.42 -28.06 22.71
N TRP A 28 -24.72 -27.92 21.41
CA TRP A 28 -23.75 -27.30 20.52
C TRP A 28 -23.72 -25.83 20.92
N ALA A 29 -22.85 -25.50 21.88
CA ALA A 29 -22.46 -24.12 22.06
C ALA A 29 -21.69 -23.72 20.79
N ASP A 30 -22.39 -23.01 19.89
CA ASP A 30 -21.78 -22.24 18.83
C ASP A 30 -20.97 -21.13 19.52
N GLU A 31 -19.78 -21.48 20.05
CA GLU A 31 -18.77 -20.53 20.52
C GLU A 31 -18.17 -19.81 19.31
N ARG A 32 -19.01 -19.10 18.57
CA ARG A 32 -18.58 -17.89 17.87
C ARG A 32 -18.40 -16.83 18.95
N VAL A 33 -17.35 -16.98 19.74
CA VAL A 33 -16.73 -15.81 20.34
C VAL A 33 -16.23 -15.03 19.14
N ALA A 34 -17.04 -14.07 18.69
CA ALA A 34 -16.60 -13.08 17.73
C ALA A 34 -15.38 -12.43 18.38
N ALA A 35 -14.19 -12.78 17.89
CA ALA A 35 -12.98 -12.07 18.25
C ALA A 35 -13.29 -10.59 18.08
N ALA A 36 -13.06 -9.79 19.11
CA ALA A 36 -13.25 -8.36 19.00
C ALA A 36 -12.47 -7.89 17.76
N PRO A 37 -13.07 -7.04 16.90
CA PRO A 37 -12.35 -6.52 15.75
C PRO A 37 -11.05 -5.88 16.25
N PRO A 38 -9.95 -5.96 15.47
CA PRO A 38 -8.70 -5.34 15.88
C PRO A 38 -8.99 -3.86 16.19
N PRO A 39 -8.34 -3.28 17.21
CA PRO A 39 -8.48 -1.86 17.45
C PRO A 39 -8.05 -1.14 16.17
N ALA A 40 -9.02 -0.52 15.50
CA ALA A 40 -8.82 0.54 14.55
C ALA A 40 -7.68 1.41 15.08
N TYR A 41 -6.54 1.45 14.38
CA TYR A 41 -5.39 2.16 14.93
C TYR A 41 -5.69 3.64 15.07
N ASP A 42 -5.17 4.23 16.15
CA ASP A 42 -5.43 5.63 16.47
C ASP A 42 -4.63 6.54 15.54
N LEU A 43 -5.34 7.48 14.92
CA LEU A 43 -4.70 8.54 14.16
C LEU A 43 -4.00 9.48 15.13
N VAL A 44 -2.74 9.81 14.84
CA VAL A 44 -2.00 10.84 15.58
C VAL A 44 -2.82 12.14 15.55
N PRO A 45 -3.06 12.79 16.71
CA PRO A 45 -3.67 14.11 16.76
C PRO A 45 -2.88 15.13 15.94
N LEU A 46 -3.56 16.13 15.36
CA LEU A 46 -2.84 17.21 14.69
C LEU A 46 -2.01 18.01 15.71
N PRO A 47 -0.81 18.51 15.34
CA PRO A 47 -0.04 19.39 16.21
C PRO A 47 -0.84 20.65 16.61
N ALA A 48 -0.58 21.18 17.81
CA ALA A 48 -1.21 22.41 18.27
C ALA A 48 -0.94 23.59 17.30
N GLY A 49 -1.98 24.34 16.94
CA GLY A 49 -1.92 25.43 15.96
C GLY A 49 -2.11 25.00 14.50
N VAL A 50 -2.29 23.69 14.26
CA VAL A 50 -2.78 23.13 12.99
C VAL A 50 -4.25 22.77 13.19
N ASP A 51 -5.10 23.78 13.30
CA ASP A 51 -6.48 23.62 13.77
C ASP A 51 -7.48 23.34 12.63
N SER A 52 -7.06 23.54 11.37
CA SER A 52 -7.91 23.30 10.20
C SER A 52 -7.10 23.08 8.92
N LEU A 53 -7.74 22.47 7.93
CA LEU A 53 -7.21 22.37 6.57
C LEU A 53 -7.33 23.72 5.87
N THR A 54 -6.29 24.09 5.15
CA THR A 54 -6.34 25.20 4.20
C THR A 54 -7.13 24.73 2.99
N SER A 55 -8.26 25.40 2.71
CA SER A 55 -9.01 25.12 1.49
C SER A 55 -8.13 25.39 0.27
N LEU A 56 -8.32 24.64 -0.83
CA LEU A 56 -7.57 24.88 -2.06
C LEU A 56 -7.71 26.32 -2.56
N ALA A 57 -8.88 26.94 -2.36
CA ALA A 57 -9.13 28.33 -2.73
C ALA A 57 -8.35 29.33 -1.85
N ASP A 58 -8.23 29.08 -0.55
CA ASP A 58 -7.41 29.91 0.35
C ASP A 58 -5.92 29.78 0.06
N LEU A 59 -5.48 28.55 -0.24
CA LEU A 59 -4.11 28.25 -0.61
C LEU A 59 -3.68 29.01 -1.87
N ALA A 60 -4.53 28.94 -2.89
CA ALA A 60 -4.37 29.67 -4.14
C ALA A 60 -4.26 31.18 -3.96
N ARG A 61 -5.16 31.77 -3.17
CA ARG A 61 -5.12 33.21 -2.84
C ARG A 61 -3.85 33.56 -2.07
N GLY A 62 -3.46 32.73 -1.11
CA GLY A 62 -2.27 32.93 -0.30
C GLY A 62 -0.97 32.89 -1.10
N ALA A 63 -0.86 31.95 -2.04
CA ALA A 63 0.29 31.83 -2.95
C ALA A 63 0.35 33.01 -3.94
N GLY A 64 -0.79 33.40 -4.53
CA GLY A 64 -0.85 34.50 -5.50
C GLY A 64 -0.60 35.90 -4.92
N VAL A 65 -0.73 36.08 -3.60
CA VAL A 65 -0.41 37.35 -2.90
C VAL A 65 1.01 37.34 -2.34
N CYS A 66 1.75 36.24 -2.48
CA CYS A 66 3.10 36.15 -1.95
C CYS A 66 4.11 36.92 -2.81
N GLY A 67 4.83 37.87 -2.19
CA GLY A 67 5.91 38.60 -2.85
C GLY A 67 7.14 37.71 -3.16
N PRO A 68 8.14 38.23 -3.88
CA PRO A 68 9.28 37.45 -4.39
C PRO A 68 10.11 36.72 -3.33
N ALA A 69 10.08 37.19 -2.08
CA ALA A 69 10.82 36.60 -0.95
C ALA A 69 10.06 35.48 -0.22
N CYS A 70 8.84 35.15 -0.65
CA CYS A 70 8.00 34.17 0.03
C CYS A 70 8.28 32.76 -0.49
N SER A 71 8.92 31.93 0.35
CA SER A 71 9.06 30.50 0.10
C SER A 71 8.24 29.69 1.10
N GLY A 72 7.71 28.57 0.66
CA GLY A 72 6.88 27.72 1.49
C GLY A 72 6.71 26.33 0.92
N ILE A 73 6.01 25.51 1.70
CA ILE A 73 5.63 24.16 1.33
C ILE A 73 4.13 23.98 1.45
N VAL A 74 3.57 23.21 0.52
CA VAL A 74 2.19 22.73 0.56
C VAL A 74 2.23 21.23 0.76
N TYR A 75 1.63 20.74 1.84
CA TYR A 75 1.55 19.33 2.15
C TYR A 75 0.11 18.82 1.93
N LEU A 76 -0.01 17.84 1.06
CA LEU A 76 -1.26 17.19 0.71
C LEU A 76 -1.36 15.86 1.45
N TRP A 77 -2.49 15.66 2.11
CA TRP A 77 -2.77 14.44 2.87
C TRP A 77 -4.17 13.92 2.52
N THR A 78 -4.48 12.71 2.94
CA THR A 78 -5.82 12.11 2.77
C THR A 78 -6.17 11.25 3.97
N PRO A 79 -7.41 11.29 4.47
CA PRO A 79 -7.86 10.38 5.51
C PRO A 79 -7.81 8.91 5.09
N ARG A 80 -7.79 8.63 3.78
CA ARG A 80 -7.72 7.27 3.21
C ARG A 80 -6.32 6.64 3.30
N MET A 81 -5.31 7.41 3.68
CA MET A 81 -3.95 6.90 3.89
C MET A 81 -3.48 7.40 5.24
N PRO A 82 -3.60 6.61 6.30
CA PRO A 82 -3.32 7.13 7.63
C PRO A 82 -1.89 7.58 7.87
N LEU A 83 -0.92 6.96 7.19
CA LEU A 83 0.46 7.44 7.18
C LEU A 83 0.61 8.87 6.62
N SER A 84 -0.30 9.33 5.76
CA SER A 84 -0.29 10.72 5.26
C SER A 84 -0.58 11.73 6.36
N ARG A 85 -1.43 11.37 7.35
CA ARG A 85 -1.68 12.20 8.52
C ARG A 85 -0.54 12.11 9.53
N SER A 86 -0.01 10.91 9.75
CA SER A 86 1.13 10.68 10.65
C SER A 86 2.38 11.47 10.24
N GLY A 87 2.48 11.88 8.97
CA GLY A 87 3.58 12.72 8.49
C GLY A 87 3.50 14.22 8.78
N ILE A 88 2.34 14.71 9.23
CA ILE A 88 2.13 16.14 9.49
C ILE A 88 3.13 16.73 10.52
N PRO A 89 3.42 16.08 11.66
CA PRO A 89 4.42 16.58 12.60
C PRO A 89 5.81 16.76 11.98
N ASN A 90 6.28 15.78 11.18
CA ASN A 90 7.60 15.81 10.57
C ASN A 90 7.75 16.91 9.52
N VAL A 91 6.71 17.14 8.70
CA VAL A 91 6.74 18.22 7.71
C VAL A 91 6.68 19.60 8.37
N VAL A 92 5.93 19.75 9.46
CA VAL A 92 5.89 21.00 10.25
C VAL A 92 7.26 21.28 10.89
N GLU A 93 7.91 20.25 11.42
CA GLU A 93 9.26 20.35 11.97
C GLU A 93 10.28 20.77 10.89
N ALA A 94 10.26 20.11 9.73
CA ALA A 94 11.12 20.45 8.60
C ALA A 94 10.90 21.90 8.12
N ALA A 95 9.64 22.33 7.98
CA ALA A 95 9.30 23.70 7.60
C ALA A 95 9.88 24.73 8.59
N ARG A 96 9.73 24.45 9.90
CA ARG A 96 10.26 25.31 10.96
C ARG A 96 11.78 25.39 10.91
N ALA A 97 12.46 24.26 10.73
CA ALA A 97 13.92 24.20 10.62
C ALA A 97 14.46 25.03 9.44
N LEU A 98 13.69 25.10 8.35
CA LEU A 98 14.04 25.86 7.14
C LEU A 98 13.50 27.31 7.14
N GLY A 99 12.74 27.72 8.16
CA GLY A 99 12.11 29.04 8.21
C GLY A 99 11.02 29.25 7.13
N LEU A 100 10.39 28.17 6.68
CA LEU A 100 9.39 28.17 5.60
C LEU A 100 7.96 28.25 6.15
N ARG A 101 7.06 28.83 5.35
CA ARG A 101 5.63 28.72 5.58
C ARG A 101 5.15 27.32 5.20
N ILE A 102 4.18 26.80 5.94
CA ILE A 102 3.52 25.54 5.62
C ILE A 102 2.02 25.76 5.46
N ALA A 103 1.44 25.16 4.43
CA ALA A 103 0.00 25.01 4.27
C ALA A 103 -0.33 23.52 4.15
N LEU A 104 -1.44 23.09 4.76
CA LEU A 104 -1.95 21.72 4.68
C LEU A 104 -3.27 21.73 3.92
N THR A 105 -3.41 20.88 2.91
CA THR A 105 -4.66 20.75 2.15
C THR A 105 -4.99 19.28 1.88
N SER A 106 -6.22 18.99 1.49
CA SER A 106 -6.65 17.61 1.22
C SER A 106 -6.27 17.22 -0.21
N THR A 107 -5.98 15.93 -0.42
CA THR A 107 -5.78 15.38 -1.77
C THR A 107 -7.09 15.37 -2.55
N GLU A 108 -8.20 15.16 -1.84
CA GLU A 108 -9.56 15.14 -2.38
C GLU A 108 -9.97 16.49 -3.01
N ASP A 109 -9.67 17.62 -2.36
CA ASP A 109 -9.99 18.97 -2.90
C ASP A 109 -9.28 19.20 -4.23
N LEU A 110 -8.01 18.80 -4.34
CA LEU A 110 -7.25 18.92 -5.58
C LEU A 110 -7.74 17.93 -6.65
N GLN A 111 -8.15 16.73 -6.24
CA GLN A 111 -8.75 15.76 -7.15
C GLN A 111 -10.07 16.29 -7.74
N GLU A 112 -10.95 16.84 -6.91
CA GLU A 112 -12.20 17.47 -7.35
C GLU A 112 -11.94 18.65 -8.29
N TYR A 113 -10.94 19.49 -7.97
CA TYR A 113 -10.47 20.55 -8.88
C TYR A 113 -10.04 20.00 -10.24
N ALA A 114 -9.19 18.96 -10.26
CA ALA A 114 -8.69 18.34 -11.46
C ALA A 114 -9.81 17.73 -12.33
N GLU A 115 -10.92 17.32 -11.70
CA GLU A 115 -12.15 16.80 -12.33
C GLU A 115 -13.13 17.89 -12.77
N GLY A 116 -12.85 19.15 -12.42
CA GLY A 116 -13.65 20.30 -12.82
C GLY A 116 -14.79 20.63 -11.85
N GLY A 117 -14.83 20.01 -10.66
CA GLY A 117 -15.87 20.20 -9.63
C GLY A 117 -15.89 21.58 -8.97
N HIS A 118 -14.85 22.41 -9.15
CA HIS A 118 -14.79 23.76 -8.57
C HIS A 118 -14.94 24.88 -9.63
N PRO A 119 -16.15 25.45 -9.82
CA PRO A 119 -16.38 26.55 -10.75
C PRO A 119 -15.74 27.90 -10.33
N SER A 120 -15.45 28.09 -9.04
CA SER A 120 -14.81 29.31 -8.50
C SER A 120 -13.28 29.25 -8.42
N ALA A 121 -12.67 28.11 -8.75
CA ALA A 121 -11.23 27.91 -8.84
C ALA A 121 -10.67 28.15 -10.26
N ALA A 122 -11.52 28.57 -11.20
CA ALA A 122 -11.12 28.93 -12.55
C ALA A 122 -10.12 30.12 -12.50
N GLY A 123 -8.84 29.84 -12.71
CA GLY A 123 -7.78 30.85 -12.77
C GLY A 123 -6.65 30.72 -11.74
N ILE A 124 -6.52 29.59 -11.04
CA ILE A 124 -5.40 29.37 -10.11
C ILE A 124 -4.26 28.66 -10.84
N SER A 125 -3.36 29.44 -11.46
CA SER A 125 -2.11 28.92 -12.05
C SER A 125 -1.35 28.01 -11.08
N PHE A 126 -1.42 28.29 -9.78
CA PHE A 126 -0.78 27.50 -8.74
C PHE A 126 -1.32 26.06 -8.62
N ALA A 127 -2.64 25.87 -8.71
CA ALA A 127 -3.24 24.53 -8.61
C ALA A 127 -2.93 23.69 -9.85
N ASP A 128 -2.94 24.32 -11.02
CA ASP A 128 -2.49 23.67 -12.26
C ASP A 128 -1.00 23.29 -12.16
N ALA A 129 -0.14 24.18 -11.64
CA ALA A 129 1.27 23.88 -11.43
C ALA A 129 1.49 22.73 -10.42
N MET A 130 0.66 22.60 -9.37
CA MET A 130 0.70 21.44 -8.47
C MET A 130 0.32 20.13 -9.20
N LEU A 131 -0.66 20.16 -10.10
CA LEU A 131 -1.02 18.99 -10.92
C LEU A 131 0.13 18.62 -11.87
N GLU A 132 0.74 19.60 -12.51
CA GLU A 132 1.90 19.40 -13.39
C GLU A 132 3.10 18.83 -12.64
N ALA A 133 3.31 19.26 -11.38
CA ALA A 133 4.33 18.72 -10.48
C ALA A 133 4.08 17.25 -10.09
N GLY A 134 2.92 16.67 -10.41
CA GLY A 134 2.61 15.26 -10.21
C GLY A 134 2.14 14.92 -8.80
N VAL A 135 1.58 15.89 -8.07
CA VAL A 135 1.18 15.75 -6.66
C VAL A 135 0.12 14.67 -6.42
N LEU A 136 -0.66 14.30 -7.45
CA LEU A 136 -1.67 13.25 -7.37
C LEU A 136 -1.12 11.83 -7.65
N ALA A 137 0.19 11.66 -7.85
CA ALA A 137 0.80 10.36 -8.07
C ALA A 137 0.76 9.45 -6.83
N HIS A 138 0.73 10.05 -5.63
CA HIS A 138 0.77 9.34 -4.36
C HIS A 138 0.34 10.28 -3.21
N ALA A 139 -0.01 9.73 -2.05
CA ALA A 139 -0.24 10.52 -0.84
C ALA A 139 0.52 9.95 0.38
N PRO A 140 1.07 10.79 1.28
CA PRO A 140 1.09 12.25 1.16
C PRO A 140 2.00 12.71 0.02
N ALA A 141 1.83 13.96 -0.39
CA ALA A 141 2.70 14.62 -1.33
C ALA A 141 3.01 16.04 -0.86
N LEU A 142 4.21 16.52 -1.17
CA LEU A 142 4.68 17.84 -0.79
C LEU A 142 5.13 18.61 -2.02
N VAL A 143 4.68 19.85 -2.13
CA VAL A 143 5.11 20.80 -3.17
C VAL A 143 5.87 21.94 -2.51
N VAL A 144 7.01 22.31 -3.09
CA VAL A 144 7.79 23.49 -2.68
C VAL A 144 7.44 24.64 -3.60
N HIS A 145 7.34 25.85 -3.06
CA HIS A 145 7.12 27.05 -3.86
C HIS A 145 8.01 28.21 -3.41
N ALA A 146 8.36 29.11 -4.34
CA ALA A 146 8.97 30.41 -4.04
C ALA A 146 8.38 31.49 -4.94
N GLY A 147 8.13 32.67 -4.38
CA GLY A 147 7.54 33.80 -5.12
C GLY A 147 6.13 33.55 -5.65
N GLY A 148 5.44 32.53 -5.12
CA GLY A 148 4.13 32.09 -5.62
C GLY A 148 4.19 31.03 -6.73
N ASP A 149 5.38 30.61 -7.17
CA ASP A 149 5.55 29.59 -8.20
C ASP A 149 6.00 28.24 -7.61
N VAL A 150 5.45 27.15 -8.14
CA VAL A 150 5.85 25.78 -7.78
C VAL A 150 7.26 25.48 -8.31
N ILE A 151 8.11 24.88 -7.48
CA ILE A 151 9.48 24.53 -7.82
C ILE A 151 9.63 23.01 -7.92
N GLY A 152 10.05 22.56 -9.10
CA GLY A 152 10.32 21.15 -9.37
C GLY A 152 9.06 20.27 -9.30
N THR A 153 9.24 18.95 -9.28
CA THR A 153 8.16 17.99 -9.06
C THR A 153 7.72 17.92 -7.58
N ALA A 154 6.56 17.33 -7.30
CA ALA A 154 6.19 16.96 -5.95
C ALA A 154 7.18 15.93 -5.37
N ILE A 155 7.41 16.04 -4.05
CA ILE A 155 8.08 15.04 -3.22
C ILE A 155 6.99 14.10 -2.70
N LEU A 156 7.12 12.79 -2.90
CA LEU A 156 6.04 11.83 -2.63
C LEU A 156 6.32 10.98 -1.39
N GLY A 157 5.27 10.54 -0.70
CA GLY A 157 5.35 9.66 0.46
C GLY A 157 5.77 10.38 1.74
N TYR A 158 5.41 9.78 2.88
CA TYR A 158 5.82 10.32 4.19
C TYR A 158 7.31 10.04 4.47
N LYS A 159 7.97 10.97 5.17
CA LYS A 159 9.42 10.97 5.44
C LYS A 159 9.71 11.48 6.86
N SER A 160 10.92 11.24 7.34
CA SER A 160 11.44 11.92 8.52
C SER A 160 11.56 13.44 8.29
N ALA A 161 11.60 14.22 9.38
CA ALA A 161 11.76 15.67 9.29
C ALA A 161 13.08 16.05 8.57
N ASP A 162 14.18 15.35 8.88
CA ASP A 162 15.48 15.58 8.24
C ASP A 162 15.46 15.28 6.73
N ALA A 163 14.81 14.18 6.33
CA ALA A 163 14.67 13.83 4.93
C ALA A 163 13.83 14.87 4.16
N TYR A 164 12.73 15.35 4.76
CA TYR A 164 11.98 16.47 4.18
C TYR A 164 12.83 17.73 4.08
N ALA A 165 13.55 18.10 5.14
CA ALA A 165 14.38 19.31 5.15
C ALA A 165 15.46 19.27 4.06
N SER A 166 16.11 18.11 3.88
CA SER A 166 17.12 17.90 2.84
C SER A 166 16.54 18.04 1.43
N LEU A 167 15.41 17.38 1.15
CA LEU A 167 14.78 17.43 -0.17
C LEU A 167 14.24 18.83 -0.49
N VAL A 168 13.57 19.48 0.46
CA VAL A 168 13.04 20.84 0.30
C VAL A 168 14.17 21.85 0.05
N SER A 169 15.27 21.75 0.80
CA SER A 169 16.45 22.61 0.59
C SER A 169 17.04 22.44 -0.80
N SER A 170 17.12 21.20 -1.28
CA SER A 170 17.61 20.89 -2.63
C SER A 170 16.72 21.54 -3.70
N ARG A 171 15.40 21.44 -3.57
CA ARG A 171 14.45 22.09 -4.49
C ARG A 171 14.56 23.61 -4.48
N LEU A 172 14.70 24.24 -3.32
CA LEU A 172 14.88 25.69 -3.23
C LEU A 172 16.18 26.14 -3.94
N ALA A 173 17.26 25.37 -3.82
CA ALA A 173 18.53 25.66 -4.50
C ALA A 173 18.42 25.52 -6.03
N GLU A 174 17.69 24.53 -6.53
CA GLU A 174 17.39 24.35 -7.96
C GLU A 174 16.58 25.54 -8.51
N GLY A 175 15.52 25.93 -7.81
CA GLY A 175 14.67 27.07 -8.18
C GLY A 175 15.45 28.40 -8.22
N ALA A 176 16.34 28.63 -7.25
CA ALA A 176 17.21 29.81 -7.21
C ALA A 176 18.19 29.87 -8.39
N SER A 177 18.58 28.70 -8.93
CA SER A 177 19.50 28.61 -10.07
C SER A 177 18.82 28.86 -11.42
N GLY A 178 17.51 29.14 -11.44
CA GLY A 178 16.73 29.32 -12.66
C GLY A 178 16.61 28.04 -13.48
N GLY A 179 16.86 26.88 -12.87
CA GLY A 179 16.61 25.58 -13.48
C GLY A 179 15.11 25.45 -13.71
N GLY A 180 14.67 25.66 -14.96
CA GLY A 180 13.30 25.37 -15.34
C GLY A 180 12.99 23.90 -15.08
N LEU A 181 11.71 23.60 -14.82
CA LEU A 181 11.22 22.23 -14.75
C LEU A 181 11.77 21.44 -15.94
N GLY A 182 12.62 20.44 -15.68
CA GLY A 182 12.74 19.32 -16.60
C GLY A 182 11.40 18.62 -16.57
N ALA A 183 10.47 19.04 -17.42
CA ALA A 183 9.11 18.51 -17.42
C ALA A 183 9.21 16.98 -17.62
N PRO A 184 8.74 16.16 -16.68
CA PRO A 184 8.77 14.71 -16.84
C PRO A 184 8.05 14.39 -18.14
N THR A 185 8.72 13.67 -19.03
CA THR A 185 8.23 13.48 -20.39
C THR A 185 6.89 12.72 -20.32
N PRO A 186 5.82 13.20 -20.99
CA PRO A 186 4.61 12.39 -21.13
C PRO A 186 4.97 11.08 -21.82
N PHE A 187 4.46 9.94 -21.34
CA PHE A 187 4.66 8.67 -22.04
C PHE A 187 4.17 8.78 -23.49
N ALA A 188 5.00 8.34 -24.43
CA ALA A 188 4.54 8.06 -25.79
C ALA A 188 3.47 6.96 -25.71
N ARG A 189 2.25 7.28 -26.11
CA ARG A 189 1.10 6.38 -25.97
C ARG A 189 1.08 5.41 -27.13
N LEU A 190 1.13 4.11 -26.83
CA LEU A 190 0.58 3.11 -27.72
C LEU A 190 -0.76 2.68 -27.12
N ALA A 191 -1.83 2.87 -27.89
CA ALA A 191 -3.10 2.26 -27.54
C ALA A 191 -2.93 0.75 -27.67
N VAL A 192 -3.36 -0.03 -26.66
CA VAL A 192 -3.68 -1.44 -26.88
C VAL A 192 -4.61 -1.47 -28.09
N GLN A 193 -4.27 -2.21 -29.15
CA GLN A 193 -5.35 -2.67 -30.03
C GLN A 193 -6.21 -3.57 -29.16
N PRO A 194 -7.49 -3.23 -28.92
CA PRO A 194 -8.32 -4.00 -28.00
C PRO A 194 -8.21 -5.47 -28.38
N ALA A 195 -7.62 -6.27 -27.48
CA ALA A 195 -7.93 -7.69 -27.45
C ALA A 195 -9.46 -7.79 -27.35
N ASP A 196 -10.04 -8.80 -27.98
CA ASP A 196 -11.48 -9.01 -28.05
C ASP A 196 -12.11 -8.71 -26.67
N PRO A 197 -12.90 -7.62 -26.53
CA PRO A 197 -13.13 -7.01 -25.23
C PRO A 197 -13.99 -7.94 -24.38
N GLN A 198 -13.34 -8.75 -23.55
CA GLN A 198 -14.03 -9.28 -22.38
C GLN A 198 -14.40 -8.09 -21.50
N ALA A 199 -15.69 -8.04 -21.13
CA ALA A 199 -16.18 -6.98 -20.27
C ALA A 199 -15.41 -7.03 -18.94
N PRO A 200 -14.94 -5.88 -18.42
CA PRO A 200 -14.27 -5.85 -17.12
C PRO A 200 -15.20 -6.39 -16.02
N ALA A 201 -14.62 -7.08 -15.04
CA ALA A 201 -15.34 -7.54 -13.86
C ALA A 201 -15.12 -6.56 -12.71
N ASP A 202 -16.22 -6.06 -12.13
CA ASP A 202 -16.20 -5.14 -10.99
C ASP A 202 -16.61 -5.88 -9.71
N TYR A 203 -15.83 -5.67 -8.65
CA TYR A 203 -16.03 -6.28 -7.34
C TYR A 203 -16.15 -5.19 -6.27
N GLU A 204 -17.23 -5.21 -5.50
CA GLU A 204 -17.44 -4.21 -4.45
C GLU A 204 -16.42 -4.36 -3.33
N ALA A 205 -15.76 -3.26 -2.99
CA ALA A 205 -14.92 -3.18 -1.80
C ALA A 205 -15.76 -2.78 -0.58
N VAL A 206 -15.30 -3.18 0.60
CA VAL A 206 -15.80 -2.60 1.86
C VAL A 206 -15.32 -1.16 1.96
N GLY A 207 -16.25 -0.22 2.11
CA GLY A 207 -15.96 1.19 2.36
C GLY A 207 -15.14 1.87 1.24
N LEU A 208 -14.18 2.68 1.65
CA LEU A 208 -13.29 3.42 0.76
C LEU A 208 -11.85 2.95 0.99
N PRO A 209 -11.41 1.89 0.28
CA PRO A 209 -10.06 1.37 0.43
C PRO A 209 -9.00 2.45 0.35
N GLY A 210 -7.96 2.26 1.14
CA GLY A 210 -6.78 3.09 1.09
C GLY A 210 -6.00 2.91 -0.22
N ALA A 211 -4.79 3.43 -0.25
CA ALA A 211 -3.93 3.32 -1.42
C ALA A 211 -3.16 1.99 -1.51
N TYR A 212 -3.58 0.94 -0.77
CA TYR A 212 -2.89 -0.35 -0.78
C TYR A 212 -3.77 -1.58 -0.89
N PHE A 213 -3.49 -2.41 -1.90
CA PHE A 213 -4.06 -3.74 -2.07
C PHE A 213 -3.12 -4.68 -2.85
N ARG A 214 -3.06 -5.99 -2.59
CA ARG A 214 -2.22 -6.92 -3.36
C ARG A 214 -2.99 -8.17 -3.72
N TRP A 215 -2.74 -8.68 -4.91
CA TRP A 215 -3.13 -10.05 -5.23
C TRP A 215 -2.32 -11.04 -4.40
N VAL A 216 -2.99 -12.08 -3.91
CA VAL A 216 -2.38 -13.18 -3.16
C VAL A 216 -2.02 -14.32 -4.13
N PRO A 217 -0.72 -14.55 -4.41
CA PRO A 217 -0.30 -15.51 -5.43
C PRO A 217 -0.84 -16.92 -5.20
N GLY A 218 -1.25 -17.58 -6.29
CA GLY A 218 -1.83 -18.93 -6.24
C GLY A 218 -3.29 -18.98 -5.78
N THR A 219 -3.93 -17.84 -5.52
CA THR A 219 -5.33 -17.74 -5.09
C THR A 219 -6.12 -16.78 -5.97
N ARG A 220 -7.41 -16.59 -5.66
CA ARG A 220 -8.27 -15.54 -6.24
C ARG A 220 -8.50 -14.38 -5.27
N LEU A 221 -7.65 -14.24 -4.25
CA LEU A 221 -7.85 -13.23 -3.22
C LEU A 221 -7.06 -11.95 -3.53
N LEU A 222 -7.67 -10.81 -3.22
CA LEU A 222 -7.01 -9.52 -3.09
C LEU A 222 -6.97 -9.13 -1.61
N ALA A 223 -5.78 -8.95 -1.05
CA ALA A 223 -5.60 -8.32 0.26
C ALA A 223 -5.72 -6.81 0.10
N TYR A 224 -6.52 -6.10 0.89
CA TYR A 224 -6.58 -4.65 0.87
C TYR A 224 -6.90 -4.06 2.24
N GLU A 225 -6.57 -2.80 2.44
CA GLU A 225 -6.88 -2.06 3.67
C GLU A 225 -8.07 -1.13 3.44
N SER A 226 -9.05 -1.16 4.34
CA SER A 226 -10.17 -0.22 4.38
C SER A 226 -10.66 -0.08 5.81
N ASP A 227 -11.10 1.12 6.19
CA ASP A 227 -11.61 1.42 7.53
C ASP A 227 -10.73 0.85 8.67
N ARG A 228 -9.40 0.93 8.48
CA ARG A 228 -8.36 0.47 9.43
C ARG A 228 -8.36 -1.04 9.70
N SER A 229 -8.90 -1.83 8.79
CA SER A 229 -8.89 -3.28 8.81
C SER A 229 -8.35 -3.83 7.50
N ILE A 230 -7.73 -5.02 7.56
CA ILE A 230 -7.35 -5.76 6.37
C ILE A 230 -8.50 -6.66 5.95
N TYR A 231 -8.77 -6.72 4.66
CA TYR A 231 -9.76 -7.58 4.04
C TYR A 231 -9.10 -8.42 2.95
N PHE A 232 -9.59 -9.66 2.80
CA PHE A 232 -9.48 -10.42 1.57
C PHE A 232 -10.80 -10.30 0.80
N LEU A 233 -10.72 -9.76 -0.41
CA LEU A 233 -11.78 -9.87 -1.42
C LEU A 233 -11.53 -11.12 -2.25
N ASP A 234 -12.50 -12.03 -2.31
CA ASP A 234 -12.43 -13.20 -3.19
C ASP A 234 -13.06 -12.91 -4.54
N LEU A 235 -12.25 -13.00 -5.60
CA LEU A 235 -12.68 -12.72 -6.98
C LEU A 235 -13.55 -13.84 -7.57
N ALA A 236 -13.73 -14.96 -6.89
CA ALA A 236 -14.65 -16.02 -7.30
C ALA A 236 -16.11 -15.71 -6.97
N ASP A 237 -16.38 -15.19 -5.78
CA ASP A 237 -17.74 -14.96 -5.25
C ASP A 237 -18.03 -13.48 -4.93
N GLY A 238 -17.00 -12.62 -4.94
CA GLY A 238 -17.10 -11.20 -4.59
C GLY A 238 -17.21 -10.92 -3.09
N GLU A 239 -17.02 -11.93 -2.24
CA GLU A 239 -17.14 -11.76 -0.79
C GLU A 239 -15.88 -11.14 -0.17
N ASN A 240 -16.10 -10.23 0.79
CA ASN A 240 -15.05 -9.60 1.58
C ASN A 240 -14.98 -10.26 2.96
N ARG A 241 -13.78 -10.69 3.35
CA ARG A 241 -13.53 -11.39 4.62
C ARG A 241 -12.40 -10.67 5.35
N ILE A 242 -12.57 -10.43 6.65
CA ILE A 242 -11.51 -9.80 7.46
C ILE A 242 -10.28 -10.72 7.46
N ALA A 243 -9.09 -10.13 7.35
CA ALA A 243 -7.79 -10.78 7.43
C ALA A 243 -6.98 -10.22 8.61
N PRO A 244 -5.95 -10.94 9.11
CA PRO A 244 -5.09 -10.41 10.15
C PRO A 244 -4.17 -9.32 9.59
N GLY A 245 -3.37 -8.75 10.49
CA GLY A 245 -2.41 -7.69 10.16
C GLY A 245 -2.90 -6.30 10.52
N TRP A 246 -2.02 -5.31 10.36
CA TRP A 246 -2.26 -3.94 10.80
C TRP A 246 -2.49 -2.98 9.64
N ILE A 247 -1.53 -2.90 8.73
CA ILE A 247 -1.58 -2.14 7.47
C ILE A 247 -0.67 -2.84 6.45
N ASP A 248 -0.82 -2.57 5.15
CA ASP A 248 0.04 -3.12 4.10
C ASP A 248 0.29 -4.63 4.30
N PHE A 249 -0.77 -5.45 4.24
CA PHE A 249 -0.66 -6.89 4.42
C PHE A 249 -0.21 -7.54 3.10
N VAL A 250 1.09 -7.81 2.99
CA VAL A 250 1.76 -8.12 1.72
C VAL A 250 2.07 -9.61 1.62
N PRO A 251 1.52 -10.32 0.63
CA PRO A 251 1.91 -11.70 0.38
C PRO A 251 3.32 -11.78 -0.21
N SER A 252 4.05 -12.85 0.11
CA SER A 252 5.27 -13.23 -0.60
C SER A 252 4.94 -13.65 -2.04
N PRO A 253 5.91 -13.60 -2.98
CA PRO A 253 5.68 -13.92 -4.39
C PRO A 253 5.13 -15.33 -4.65
N ASP A 254 5.35 -16.26 -3.72
CA ASP A 254 4.86 -17.64 -3.73
C ASP A 254 3.59 -17.85 -2.89
N GLY A 255 3.03 -16.78 -2.30
CA GLY A 255 1.84 -16.82 -1.44
C GLY A 255 2.04 -17.54 -0.10
N ARG A 256 3.27 -17.96 0.21
CA ARG A 256 3.55 -18.80 1.38
C ARG A 256 3.48 -18.04 2.70
N TYR A 257 3.81 -16.75 2.69
CA TYR A 257 3.81 -15.89 3.88
C TYR A 257 3.13 -14.57 3.58
N PHE A 258 2.66 -13.92 4.64
CA PHE A 258 2.32 -12.51 4.61
C PHE A 258 3.25 -11.74 5.53
N VAL A 259 3.61 -10.53 5.12
CA VAL A 259 4.34 -9.57 5.94
C VAL A 259 3.53 -8.31 6.12
N THR A 260 3.62 -7.68 7.28
CA THR A 260 2.94 -6.42 7.60
C THR A 260 3.74 -5.69 8.66
N PRO A 261 3.81 -4.35 8.62
CA PRO A 261 4.36 -3.61 9.74
C PRO A 261 3.53 -3.85 11.00
N GLY A 262 4.19 -3.90 12.14
CA GLY A 262 3.55 -3.89 13.45
C GLY A 262 3.10 -2.48 13.83
N PRO A 263 2.14 -2.35 14.75
CA PRO A 263 1.67 -1.05 15.21
C PRO A 263 2.81 -0.25 15.86
N GLY A 264 2.92 1.04 15.52
CA GLY A 264 3.92 1.93 16.09
C GLY A 264 5.36 1.51 15.73
N ASP A 265 6.18 1.21 16.73
CA ASP A 265 7.55 0.70 16.58
C ASP A 265 7.64 -0.84 16.67
N GLY A 266 6.51 -1.52 16.48
CA GLY A 266 6.35 -2.97 16.66
C GLY A 266 7.11 -3.87 15.67
N GLY A 267 7.86 -3.31 14.73
CA GLY A 267 8.70 -4.07 13.79
C GLY A 267 7.91 -4.80 12.70
N LEU A 268 8.61 -5.54 11.83
CA LEU A 268 8.01 -6.26 10.71
C LEU A 268 7.49 -7.62 11.15
N THR A 269 6.22 -7.90 10.90
CA THR A 269 5.53 -9.10 11.38
C THR A 269 5.28 -10.09 10.24
N PHE A 270 5.51 -11.38 10.49
CA PHE A 270 5.34 -12.48 9.53
C PHE A 270 4.20 -13.40 9.95
N PHE A 271 3.36 -13.78 9.00
CA PHE A 271 2.28 -14.75 9.17
C PHE A 271 2.44 -15.92 8.20
N ASP A 272 2.13 -17.14 8.63
CA ASP A 272 2.06 -18.30 7.73
C ASP A 272 0.83 -18.18 6.83
N GLY A 273 1.03 -18.14 5.52
CA GLY A 273 -0.03 -17.90 4.55
C GLY A 273 -1.10 -18.99 4.57
N ARG A 274 -0.73 -20.25 4.77
CA ARG A 274 -1.72 -21.35 4.85
C ARG A 274 -2.61 -21.18 6.08
N GLU A 275 -2.02 -20.87 7.23
CA GLU A 275 -2.78 -20.66 8.46
C GLU A 275 -3.76 -19.48 8.33
N VAL A 276 -3.29 -18.36 7.76
CA VAL A 276 -4.11 -17.17 7.47
C VAL A 276 -5.29 -17.51 6.57
N LEU A 277 -5.04 -18.18 5.44
CA LEU A 277 -6.07 -18.50 4.46
C LEU A 277 -7.11 -19.48 5.04
N GLU A 278 -6.67 -20.58 5.66
CA GLU A 278 -7.56 -21.55 6.30
C GLU A 278 -8.39 -20.94 7.44
N ALA A 279 -7.80 -20.05 8.23
CA ALA A 279 -8.52 -19.36 9.30
C ALA A 279 -9.56 -18.39 8.74
N THR A 280 -9.23 -17.67 7.66
CA THR A 280 -10.16 -16.76 6.97
C THR A 280 -11.38 -17.51 6.45
N GLU A 281 -11.18 -18.63 5.75
CA GLU A 281 -12.28 -19.48 5.25
C GLU A 281 -13.20 -19.96 6.39
N ARG A 282 -12.65 -20.18 7.59
CA ARG A 282 -13.39 -20.60 8.78
C ARG A 282 -13.95 -19.43 9.60
N GLY A 283 -13.79 -18.18 9.16
CA GLY A 283 -14.23 -16.98 9.88
C GLY A 283 -13.46 -16.69 11.17
N ARG A 284 -12.20 -17.12 11.25
CA ARG A 284 -11.31 -17.00 12.43
C ARG A 284 -9.95 -16.37 12.12
N SER A 285 -9.84 -15.63 11.02
CA SER A 285 -8.62 -14.94 10.59
C SER A 285 -7.97 -14.10 11.70
N MET A 286 -8.76 -13.44 12.54
CA MET A 286 -8.28 -12.62 13.65
C MET A 286 -7.62 -13.40 14.80
N ALA A 287 -7.76 -14.72 14.84
CA ALA A 287 -7.12 -15.57 15.84
C ALA A 287 -5.73 -16.07 15.40
N VAL A 288 -5.31 -15.73 14.18
CA VAL A 288 -4.00 -16.13 13.67
C VAL A 288 -2.94 -15.22 14.27
N GLU A 289 -1.99 -15.81 14.97
CA GLU A 289 -0.86 -15.10 15.57
C GLU A 289 0.32 -15.04 14.58
N PRO A 290 1.17 -14.01 14.68
CA PRO A 290 2.43 -13.97 13.94
C PRO A 290 3.33 -15.16 14.27
N ILE A 291 3.99 -15.70 13.24
CA ILE A 291 5.03 -16.73 13.43
C ILE A 291 6.39 -16.11 13.79
N PHE A 292 6.57 -14.82 13.52
CA PHE A 292 7.80 -14.07 13.82
C PHE A 292 7.58 -12.55 13.73
N THR A 293 8.30 -11.79 14.55
CA THR A 293 8.34 -10.31 14.48
C THR A 293 9.78 -9.82 14.55
N ASP A 294 10.19 -9.01 13.57
CA ASP A 294 11.51 -8.39 13.49
C ASP A 294 11.47 -6.94 13.99
N LEU A 295 11.83 -6.74 15.25
CA LEU A 295 11.88 -5.42 15.89
C LEU A 295 12.99 -4.50 15.34
N ARG A 296 13.82 -4.98 14.41
CA ARG A 296 14.87 -4.17 13.75
C ARG A 296 14.44 -3.63 12.39
N MET A 297 13.35 -4.14 11.81
CA MET A 297 12.73 -3.62 10.59
C MET A 297 11.47 -2.86 10.99
N ARG A 298 11.62 -1.60 11.39
CA ARG A 298 10.50 -0.79 11.93
C ARG A 298 9.80 0.02 10.87
N ASP A 299 10.44 0.19 9.72
CA ASP A 299 9.88 0.97 8.63
C ASP A 299 8.59 0.34 8.08
N GLN A 300 7.79 1.18 7.45
CA GLN A 300 6.51 0.80 6.86
C GLN A 300 6.71 0.30 5.42
N TYR A 301 5.60 0.01 4.75
CA TYR A 301 5.57 -0.19 3.31
C TYR A 301 6.43 -1.37 2.82
N PRO A 302 6.12 -2.60 3.27
CA PRO A 302 6.92 -3.76 2.92
C PRO A 302 6.70 -4.19 1.46
N SER A 303 7.73 -4.79 0.87
CA SER A 303 7.66 -5.58 -0.35
C SER A 303 8.63 -6.76 -0.27
N VAL A 304 8.29 -7.88 -0.92
CA VAL A 304 8.99 -9.16 -0.74
C VAL A 304 9.47 -9.68 -2.08
N GLY A 305 10.70 -10.18 -2.12
CA GLY A 305 11.26 -10.93 -3.24
C GLY A 305 11.88 -12.26 -2.79
N ILE A 306 12.03 -13.22 -3.71
CA ILE A 306 12.64 -14.54 -3.46
C ILE A 306 14.03 -14.58 -4.10
N LEU A 307 15.08 -14.63 -3.27
CA LEU A 307 16.47 -14.74 -3.71
C LEU A 307 16.85 -16.18 -4.05
N GLU A 308 16.41 -17.14 -3.22
CA GLU A 308 16.67 -18.56 -3.40
C GLU A 308 15.44 -19.37 -2.98
N GLN A 309 15.08 -20.39 -3.75
CA GLN A 309 13.99 -21.31 -3.41
C GLN A 309 14.45 -22.76 -3.54
N GLY A 310 14.27 -23.53 -2.47
CA GLY A 310 14.51 -24.97 -2.44
C GLY A 310 13.38 -25.71 -1.72
N GLU A 311 13.45 -27.04 -1.65
CA GLU A 311 12.34 -27.87 -1.15
C GLU A 311 11.94 -27.58 0.31
N SER A 312 12.91 -27.26 1.17
CA SER A 312 12.68 -27.04 2.61
C SER A 312 13.18 -25.68 3.12
N ARG A 313 13.71 -24.85 2.23
CA ARG A 313 14.36 -23.57 2.55
C ARG A 313 14.09 -22.58 1.44
N THR A 314 13.58 -21.42 1.81
CA THR A 314 13.47 -20.26 0.92
C THR A 314 14.20 -19.09 1.58
N LEU A 315 15.00 -18.37 0.79
CA LEU A 315 15.63 -17.12 1.19
C LEU A 315 14.81 -15.97 0.60
N TYR A 316 14.06 -15.28 1.44
CA TYR A 316 13.34 -14.08 1.05
C TYR A 316 14.20 -12.84 1.33
N ARG A 317 14.00 -11.80 0.53
CA ARG A 317 14.38 -10.44 0.87
C ARG A 317 13.11 -9.66 1.15
N VAL A 318 13.04 -9.01 2.30
CA VAL A 318 11.95 -8.07 2.60
C VAL A 318 12.51 -6.68 2.69
N LEU A 319 11.95 -5.79 1.87
CA LEU A 319 12.26 -4.39 1.82
C LEU A 319 11.16 -3.63 2.54
N THR A 320 11.52 -2.66 3.37
CA THR A 320 10.63 -1.67 3.98
C THR A 320 11.15 -0.29 3.63
N SER A 321 10.27 0.70 3.52
CA SER A 321 10.68 2.05 3.16
C SER A 321 9.60 3.06 3.41
N TRP A 322 9.89 4.05 4.26
CA TRP A 322 9.09 5.26 4.34
C TRP A 322 9.79 6.30 5.23
N PHE A 323 9.94 6.02 6.53
CA PHE A 323 10.41 6.98 7.52
C PHE A 323 11.91 6.86 7.87
N GLU A 324 12.47 5.66 7.92
CA GLU A 324 13.92 5.43 8.11
C GLU A 324 14.65 5.43 6.76
N GLY A 325 13.89 5.43 5.67
CA GLY A 325 14.38 5.36 4.31
C GLY A 325 14.39 3.91 3.80
N LEU A 326 14.84 3.75 2.57
CA LEU A 326 14.88 2.44 1.93
C LEU A 326 15.79 1.48 2.71
N MET A 327 15.25 0.36 3.17
CA MET A 327 16.05 -0.70 3.78
C MET A 327 15.52 -2.08 3.42
N TYR A 328 16.39 -3.09 3.46
CA TYR A 328 15.97 -4.48 3.36
C TYR A 328 16.68 -5.35 4.38
N ARG A 329 16.12 -6.52 4.62
CA ARG A 329 16.76 -7.62 5.32
C ARG A 329 16.39 -8.94 4.67
N ASP A 330 17.32 -9.88 4.71
CA ASP A 330 17.09 -11.22 4.16
C ASP A 330 16.60 -12.16 5.27
N TYR A 331 15.74 -13.10 4.93
CA TYR A 331 15.10 -14.03 5.85
C TYR A 331 15.17 -15.44 5.30
N GLU A 332 15.82 -16.31 6.04
CA GLU A 332 15.77 -17.74 5.78
C GLU A 332 14.51 -18.30 6.43
N VAL A 333 13.65 -18.90 5.60
CA VAL A 333 12.43 -19.53 6.07
C VAL A 333 12.47 -21.01 5.76
N ARG A 334 12.13 -21.81 6.77
CA ARG A 334 12.13 -23.28 6.67
C ARG A 334 10.77 -23.82 7.05
N VAL A 335 10.33 -24.83 6.32
CA VAL A 335 9.10 -25.58 6.61
C VAL A 335 9.48 -26.98 7.08
N ASN A 336 8.97 -27.37 8.25
CA ASN A 336 9.10 -28.74 8.72
C ASN A 336 8.16 -29.63 7.88
N PRO A 337 8.66 -30.59 7.09
CA PRO A 337 7.81 -31.40 6.22
C PRO A 337 6.86 -32.32 6.99
N ALA A 338 7.18 -32.69 8.23
CA ALA A 338 6.35 -33.59 9.05
C ALA A 338 5.16 -32.86 9.69
N THR A 339 5.31 -31.59 10.06
CA THR A 339 4.27 -30.82 10.76
C THR A 339 3.67 -29.70 9.92
N GLY A 340 4.33 -29.31 8.82
CA GLY A 340 4.03 -28.12 8.03
C GLY A 340 4.34 -26.80 8.76
N ALA A 341 4.96 -26.86 9.95
CA ALA A 341 5.28 -25.67 10.73
C ALA A 341 6.41 -24.87 10.07
N SER A 342 6.20 -23.57 9.94
CA SER A 342 7.18 -22.62 9.41
C SER A 342 8.06 -22.04 10.51
N SER A 343 9.31 -21.72 10.19
CA SER A 343 10.21 -20.95 11.06
C SER A 343 10.91 -19.89 10.23
N VAL A 344 10.92 -18.65 10.74
CA VAL A 344 11.55 -17.49 10.09
C VAL A 344 12.81 -17.13 10.87
N ARG A 345 13.93 -16.96 10.17
CA ARG A 345 15.19 -16.53 10.77
C ARG A 345 15.79 -15.38 9.96
N PRO A 346 16.03 -14.20 10.55
CA PRO A 346 16.70 -13.13 9.85
C PRO A 346 18.16 -13.51 9.54
N VAL A 347 18.65 -13.01 8.41
CA VAL A 347 20.02 -13.19 7.92
C VAL A 347 20.71 -11.82 7.89
N GLY A 348 21.73 -11.67 8.73
CA GLY A 348 22.48 -10.41 8.82
C GLY A 348 21.72 -9.27 9.50
N GLU A 349 22.28 -8.07 9.41
CA GLU A 349 21.68 -6.81 9.86
C GLU A 349 20.80 -6.19 8.75
N PRO A 350 19.84 -5.29 9.07
CA PRO A 350 19.20 -4.45 8.07
C PRO A 350 20.23 -3.68 7.24
N ILE A 351 19.94 -3.56 5.94
CA ILE A 351 20.81 -2.94 4.94
C ILE A 351 20.07 -1.76 4.31
N VAL A 352 20.76 -0.63 4.14
CA VAL A 352 20.25 0.53 3.38
C VAL A 352 20.82 0.46 1.96
N PRO A 353 20.07 -0.05 0.97
CA PRO A 353 20.54 -0.04 -0.41
C PRO A 353 20.47 1.36 -1.00
N CYS A 354 21.11 1.56 -2.15
CA CYS A 354 20.91 2.72 -3.00
C CYS A 354 21.18 4.07 -2.30
N ALA A 355 22.06 4.14 -1.30
CA ALA A 355 22.28 5.34 -0.47
C ALA A 355 22.67 6.62 -1.25
N GLY A 356 23.09 6.49 -2.51
CA GLY A 356 23.36 7.63 -3.41
C GLY A 356 22.12 8.20 -4.12
N TYR A 357 20.95 7.61 -3.93
CA TYR A 357 19.70 7.99 -4.59
C TYR A 357 18.65 8.46 -3.58
N ALA A 358 17.86 9.47 -3.96
CA ALA A 358 16.71 9.91 -3.19
C ALA A 358 15.45 9.19 -3.70
N LEU A 359 15.15 8.03 -3.12
CA LEU A 359 14.08 7.15 -3.62
C LEU A 359 12.79 7.26 -2.82
N SER A 360 11.65 7.23 -3.51
CA SER A 360 10.31 7.17 -2.93
C SER A 360 9.48 6.03 -3.53
N THR A 361 8.45 5.63 -2.78
CA THR A 361 7.47 4.60 -3.16
C THR A 361 8.08 3.31 -3.75
N PRO A 362 9.13 2.73 -3.13
CA PRO A 362 9.87 1.63 -3.72
C PRO A 362 9.08 0.32 -3.62
N ILE A 363 9.07 -0.45 -4.71
CA ILE A 363 8.51 -1.80 -4.74
C ILE A 363 9.56 -2.75 -5.29
N MET A 364 9.90 -3.74 -4.47
CA MET A 364 10.80 -4.84 -4.82
C MET A 364 10.19 -5.75 -5.90
N SER A 365 11.03 -6.18 -6.83
CA SER A 365 10.74 -7.22 -7.80
C SER A 365 10.51 -8.58 -7.13
N GLN A 366 9.81 -9.48 -7.82
CA GLN A 366 9.50 -10.82 -7.31
C GLN A 366 10.77 -11.66 -7.00
N THR A 367 11.91 -11.32 -7.61
CA THR A 367 13.20 -11.98 -7.39
C THR A 367 14.06 -11.33 -6.31
N GLY A 368 13.67 -10.16 -5.79
CA GLY A 368 14.42 -9.46 -4.73
C GLY A 368 15.72 -8.76 -5.19
N HIS A 369 16.04 -8.80 -6.48
CA HIS A 369 17.28 -8.22 -7.04
C HIS A 369 17.08 -6.84 -7.64
N GLU A 370 15.86 -6.46 -7.98
CA GLU A 370 15.52 -5.14 -8.50
C GLU A 370 14.48 -4.44 -7.62
N VAL A 371 14.51 -3.11 -7.62
CA VAL A 371 13.51 -2.25 -6.98
C VAL A 371 13.06 -1.18 -7.99
N ALA A 372 11.74 -1.06 -8.16
CA ALA A 372 11.14 0.06 -8.89
C ALA A 372 10.85 1.17 -7.88
N ALA A 373 11.34 2.38 -8.13
CA ALA A 373 11.15 3.52 -7.23
C ALA A 373 11.08 4.82 -8.01
N ARG A 374 10.44 5.83 -7.42
CA ARG A 374 10.53 7.20 -7.90
C ARG A 374 11.86 7.79 -7.46
N ASP A 375 12.63 8.31 -8.40
CA ASP A 375 13.79 9.14 -8.08
C ASP A 375 13.33 10.59 -7.89
N GLU A 376 13.53 11.12 -6.69
CA GLU A 376 13.11 12.48 -6.31
C GLU A 376 13.98 13.58 -6.94
N THR A 377 15.14 13.25 -7.52
CA THR A 377 15.95 14.22 -8.27
C THR A 377 15.35 14.47 -9.66
N THR A 378 15.03 13.40 -10.38
CA THR A 378 14.47 13.49 -11.75
C THR A 378 12.95 13.59 -11.77
N GLY A 379 12.29 13.14 -10.71
CA GLY A 379 10.85 13.03 -10.63
C GLY A 379 10.27 11.99 -11.59
N THR A 380 11.08 11.02 -12.05
CA THR A 380 10.62 9.88 -12.86
C THR A 380 10.70 8.59 -12.05
N THR A 381 9.92 7.61 -12.48
CA THR A 381 9.97 6.25 -11.93
C THR A 381 11.00 5.43 -12.69
N LYS A 382 11.92 4.83 -11.93
CA LYS A 382 13.07 4.07 -12.45
C LYS A 382 13.09 2.68 -11.82
N VAL A 383 13.81 1.77 -12.46
CA VAL A 383 14.18 0.47 -11.89
C VAL A 383 15.66 0.49 -11.59
N PHE A 384 16.00 0.02 -10.40
CA PHE A 384 17.35 -0.12 -9.91
C PHE A 384 17.64 -1.57 -9.58
N GLU A 385 18.78 -2.07 -10.07
CA GLU A 385 19.34 -3.35 -9.64
C GLU A 385 20.13 -3.15 -8.34
N ILE A 386 19.86 -4.00 -7.35
CA ILE A 386 20.56 -4.05 -6.07
C ILE A 386 21.79 -4.93 -6.25
N LEU A 387 22.97 -4.31 -6.25
CA LEU A 387 24.24 -4.98 -6.45
C LEU A 387 24.80 -5.58 -5.15
N GLU A 388 25.78 -6.47 -5.29
CA GLU A 388 26.63 -6.87 -4.17
C GLU A 388 27.31 -5.64 -3.56
N GLY A 389 27.37 -5.58 -2.23
CA GLY A 389 27.89 -4.41 -1.53
C GLY A 389 26.91 -3.24 -1.38
N GLN A 390 25.61 -3.48 -1.59
CA GLN A 390 24.51 -2.56 -1.19
C GLN A 390 24.37 -1.30 -2.06
N SER A 391 25.20 -1.16 -3.10
CA SER A 391 25.03 -0.14 -4.13
C SER A 391 23.89 -0.49 -5.09
N CYS A 392 23.38 0.50 -5.80
CA CYS A 392 22.37 0.29 -6.83
C CYS A 392 22.82 0.82 -8.18
N ARG A 393 22.36 0.18 -9.24
CA ARG A 393 22.54 0.62 -10.63
C ARG A 393 21.18 0.84 -11.26
N GLU A 394 20.98 2.03 -11.83
CA GLU A 394 19.80 2.28 -12.68
C GLU A 394 19.87 1.37 -13.92
N VAL A 395 18.78 0.62 -14.17
CA VAL A 395 18.66 -0.28 -15.33
C VAL A 395 17.56 0.14 -16.31
N LEU A 396 16.61 0.96 -15.85
CA LEU A 396 15.50 1.46 -16.65
C LEU A 396 14.99 2.78 -16.07
N ASP A 397 14.68 3.74 -16.94
CA ASP A 397 13.90 4.93 -16.60
C ASP A 397 12.62 4.91 -17.43
N LEU A 398 11.46 4.94 -16.76
CA LEU A 398 10.18 5.01 -17.44
C LEU A 398 9.95 6.40 -18.07
N GLY A 399 10.76 7.40 -17.71
CA GLY A 399 10.69 8.76 -18.25
C GLY A 399 9.51 9.58 -17.74
N ALA A 400 8.73 9.04 -16.80
CA ALA A 400 7.55 9.73 -16.26
C ALA A 400 7.38 9.51 -14.76
N ALA A 401 6.70 10.47 -14.12
CA ALA A 401 6.12 10.30 -12.80
C ALA A 401 4.93 9.33 -12.88
N THR A 402 5.05 8.20 -12.20
CA THR A 402 3.98 7.21 -12.01
C THR A 402 3.55 7.18 -10.54
N SER A 403 2.43 6.52 -10.26
CA SER A 403 2.19 5.98 -8.92
C SER A 403 3.15 4.81 -8.64
N LYS A 404 2.82 3.98 -7.65
CA LYS A 404 3.58 2.77 -7.33
C LYS A 404 3.56 1.79 -8.52
N VAL A 405 4.64 1.03 -8.69
CA VAL A 405 4.78 0.02 -9.73
C VAL A 405 4.47 -1.37 -9.17
N ALA A 406 3.65 -2.14 -9.87
CA ALA A 406 3.50 -3.58 -9.64
C ALA A 406 4.34 -4.37 -10.64
N TRP A 407 4.95 -5.45 -10.14
CA TRP A 407 5.79 -6.35 -10.92
C TRP A 407 4.99 -7.58 -11.30
N HIS A 408 4.93 -7.87 -12.60
CA HIS A 408 4.47 -9.17 -13.08
C HIS A 408 5.38 -10.30 -12.56
N ALA A 409 4.84 -11.51 -12.39
CA ALA A 409 5.57 -12.67 -11.87
C ALA A 409 6.89 -12.94 -12.62
N SER A 410 6.88 -12.77 -13.95
CA SER A 410 8.07 -12.95 -14.81
C SER A 410 9.11 -11.82 -14.70
N GLY A 411 8.78 -10.70 -14.06
CA GLY A 411 9.60 -9.49 -14.02
C GLY A 411 9.71 -8.73 -15.34
N GLN A 412 9.06 -9.19 -16.42
CA GLN A 412 9.15 -8.58 -17.76
C GLN A 412 8.15 -7.45 -17.99
N LYS A 413 7.07 -7.41 -17.21
CA LYS A 413 6.03 -6.37 -17.30
C LYS A 413 5.91 -5.61 -16.00
N LEU A 414 5.64 -4.32 -16.12
CA LEU A 414 5.40 -3.39 -15.02
C LEU A 414 4.02 -2.76 -15.19
N ALA A 415 3.16 -2.80 -14.17
CA ALA A 415 1.90 -2.06 -14.17
C ALA A 415 2.02 -0.84 -13.27
N PHE A 416 1.47 0.30 -13.69
CA PHE A 416 1.49 1.54 -12.92
C PHE A 416 0.34 2.47 -13.30
N ALA A 417 -0.01 3.41 -12.42
CA ALA A 417 -0.92 4.49 -12.76
C ALA A 417 -0.14 5.76 -13.13
N THR A 418 -0.70 6.59 -14.01
CA THR A 418 -0.25 7.97 -14.17
C THR A 418 -1.36 8.92 -13.74
N PRO A 419 -1.05 9.93 -12.91
CA PRO A 419 -2.07 10.89 -12.47
C PRO A 419 -2.40 11.88 -13.59
N ARG A 420 -3.54 12.55 -13.42
CA ARG A 420 -3.89 13.73 -14.20
C ARG A 420 -2.87 14.84 -13.93
N ARG A 421 -2.33 15.45 -14.99
CA ARG A 421 -1.35 16.56 -14.89
C ARG A 421 -1.90 17.91 -15.31
N GLY A 422 -3.16 17.97 -15.74
CA GLY A 422 -3.81 19.22 -16.12
C GLY A 422 -5.33 19.07 -16.14
N ARG A 423 -6.02 20.19 -15.98
CA ARG A 423 -7.49 20.20 -15.96
C ARG A 423 -8.05 19.71 -17.30
N GLY A 424 -9.00 18.77 -17.24
CA GLY A 424 -9.68 18.24 -18.43
C GLY A 424 -8.77 17.48 -19.42
N SER A 425 -7.53 17.14 -19.06
CA SER A 425 -6.63 16.38 -19.93
C SER A 425 -7.14 14.94 -20.08
N SER A 426 -7.74 14.60 -21.22
CA SER A 426 -8.41 13.31 -21.44
C SER A 426 -7.50 12.18 -21.96
N GLY A 427 -6.17 12.25 -21.73
CA GLY A 427 -5.29 11.28 -22.37
C GLY A 427 -4.01 10.86 -21.66
N GLY A 428 -3.55 11.55 -20.63
CA GLY A 428 -2.25 11.23 -19.99
C GLY A 428 -2.38 10.44 -18.69
N GLU A 429 -3.61 10.10 -18.29
CA GLU A 429 -3.94 9.46 -17.02
C GLU A 429 -4.55 8.08 -17.27
N GLY A 430 -4.41 7.19 -16.29
CA GLY A 430 -4.98 5.85 -16.34
C GLY A 430 -4.00 4.81 -15.80
N ILE A 431 -4.30 3.55 -16.06
CA ILE A 431 -3.43 2.42 -15.75
C ILE A 431 -2.71 1.98 -17.03
N PHE A 432 -1.42 1.70 -16.91
CA PHE A 432 -0.56 1.31 -18.01
C PHE A 432 0.23 0.07 -17.64
N VAL A 433 0.55 -0.72 -18.66
CA VAL A 433 1.50 -1.84 -18.59
C VAL A 433 2.67 -1.51 -19.51
N PHE A 434 3.88 -1.57 -18.97
CA PHE A 434 5.13 -1.44 -19.70
C PHE A 434 5.78 -2.81 -19.87
N ASP A 435 6.04 -3.18 -21.12
CA ASP A 435 6.82 -4.35 -21.48
C ASP A 435 8.31 -3.97 -21.57
N ARG A 436 9.12 -4.58 -20.71
CA ARG A 436 10.56 -4.29 -20.61
C ARG A 436 11.37 -4.83 -21.78
N GLN A 437 10.88 -5.86 -22.48
CA GLN A 437 11.58 -6.46 -23.61
C GLN A 437 11.43 -5.62 -24.87
N THR A 438 10.21 -5.16 -25.13
CA THR A 438 9.89 -4.37 -26.33
C THR A 438 10.04 -2.87 -26.09
N GLY A 439 10.03 -2.43 -24.83
CA GLY A 439 10.00 -1.01 -24.45
C GLY A 439 8.66 -0.35 -24.71
N THR A 440 7.58 -1.12 -24.89
CA THR A 440 6.26 -0.58 -25.24
C THR A 440 5.41 -0.33 -23.99
N THR A 441 4.82 0.87 -23.91
CA THR A 441 3.82 1.21 -22.89
C THR A 441 2.41 1.16 -23.48
N THR A 442 1.54 0.48 -22.76
CA THR A 442 0.24 0.03 -23.25
C THR A 442 -0.84 0.39 -22.23
N SER A 443 -1.87 1.14 -22.64
CA SER A 443 -2.94 1.60 -21.73
C SER A 443 -3.96 0.50 -21.43
N VAL A 444 -4.24 0.23 -20.16
CA VAL A 444 -5.29 -0.72 -19.76
C VAL A 444 -6.67 -0.15 -20.14
N PRO A 445 -7.52 -0.89 -20.88
CA PRO A 445 -8.85 -0.44 -21.27
C PRO A 445 -9.74 -0.08 -20.08
N GLY A 446 -10.56 0.97 -20.22
CA GLY A 446 -11.53 1.36 -19.19
C GLY A 446 -10.92 1.96 -17.90
N SER A 447 -9.62 2.27 -17.90
CA SER A 447 -8.90 2.79 -16.72
C SER A 447 -8.98 4.31 -16.54
N GLY A 448 -9.67 5.04 -17.43
CA GLY A 448 -9.78 6.52 -17.44
C GLY A 448 -10.46 7.18 -16.23
N GLY A 449 -10.81 6.40 -15.20
CA GLY A 449 -11.34 6.89 -13.91
C GLY A 449 -10.81 6.09 -12.72
N ALA A 450 -9.73 5.33 -12.90
CA ALA A 450 -9.10 4.58 -11.82
C ALA A 450 -8.63 5.52 -10.69
N SER A 451 -8.60 4.99 -9.47
CA SER A 451 -8.10 5.71 -8.30
C SER A 451 -6.64 5.99 -8.51
N ARG A 452 -6.30 7.27 -8.60
CA ARG A 452 -4.94 7.74 -8.91
C ARG A 452 -3.97 7.53 -7.75
N LEU A 453 -4.50 7.36 -6.55
CA LEU A 453 -3.74 7.01 -5.34
C LEU A 453 -3.54 5.50 -5.19
N ALA A 454 -4.46 4.69 -5.72
CA ALA A 454 -4.33 3.25 -5.67
C ALA A 454 -3.36 2.78 -6.75
N PHE A 455 -2.68 1.66 -6.50
CA PHE A 455 -1.77 1.08 -7.47
C PHE A 455 -2.43 -0.09 -8.17
N PRO A 456 -2.20 -0.30 -9.47
CA PRO A 456 -2.65 -1.51 -10.13
C PRO A 456 -1.82 -2.70 -9.65
N ASP A 457 -2.38 -3.91 -9.73
CA ASP A 457 -1.63 -5.15 -9.51
C ASP A 457 -1.96 -6.19 -10.58
N PHE A 458 -1.10 -7.20 -10.73
CA PHE A 458 -1.36 -8.33 -11.62
C PHE A 458 -2.15 -9.41 -10.88
N VAL A 459 -3.17 -9.97 -11.55
CA VAL A 459 -3.88 -11.18 -11.08
C VAL A 459 -3.51 -12.31 -12.03
N GLY A 460 -2.59 -13.17 -11.59
CA GLY A 460 -2.00 -14.16 -12.48
C GLY A 460 -1.23 -13.52 -13.64
N ASP A 461 -1.21 -14.19 -14.80
CA ASP A 461 -0.36 -13.80 -15.94
C ASP A 461 -1.04 -12.88 -16.96
N GLU A 462 -2.38 -12.80 -16.94
CA GLU A 462 -3.16 -12.22 -18.05
C GLU A 462 -4.02 -11.03 -17.64
N SER A 463 -4.12 -10.73 -16.35
CA SER A 463 -5.08 -9.78 -15.82
C SER A 463 -4.42 -8.70 -14.98
N VAL A 464 -4.96 -7.48 -15.07
CA VAL A 464 -4.61 -6.36 -14.19
C VAL A 464 -5.84 -5.95 -13.41
N VAL A 465 -5.66 -5.77 -12.10
CA VAL A 465 -6.68 -5.22 -11.21
C VAL A 465 -6.33 -3.79 -10.82
N PHE A 466 -7.34 -2.92 -10.70
CA PHE A 466 -7.19 -1.57 -10.16
C PHE A 466 -8.44 -1.13 -9.42
N LEU A 467 -8.28 -0.21 -8.46
CA LEU A 467 -9.39 0.39 -7.73
C LEU A 467 -10.04 1.49 -8.57
N VAL A 468 -11.36 1.50 -8.67
CA VAL A 468 -12.18 2.61 -9.15
C VAL A 468 -12.83 3.26 -7.92
N PRO A 469 -12.55 4.55 -7.64
CA PRO A 469 -13.05 5.21 -6.45
C PRO A 469 -14.57 5.36 -6.55
N ALA A 470 -15.23 5.39 -5.38
CA ALA A 470 -16.64 5.71 -5.27
C ALA A 470 -16.95 7.03 -6.00
N ALA A 471 -18.04 7.03 -6.79
CA ALA A 471 -18.58 8.29 -7.33
C ALA A 471 -18.99 9.22 -6.17
N PRO A 472 -19.05 10.55 -6.39
CA PRO A 472 -19.55 11.47 -5.37
C PRO A 472 -20.92 11.03 -4.81
N GLY A 473 -20.98 10.78 -3.50
CA GLY A 473 -22.17 10.30 -2.80
C GLY A 473 -22.40 8.78 -2.81
N ALA A 474 -21.57 8.00 -3.50
CA ALA A 474 -21.58 6.54 -3.40
C ALA A 474 -20.84 6.06 -2.13
N PRO A 475 -21.32 5.00 -1.46
CA PRO A 475 -20.74 4.55 -0.19
C PRO A 475 -19.48 3.68 -0.36
N THR A 476 -19.25 3.11 -1.55
CA THR A 476 -18.21 2.10 -1.78
C THR A 476 -17.45 2.30 -3.08
N SER A 477 -16.18 1.90 -3.06
CA SER A 477 -15.34 1.78 -4.26
C SER A 477 -15.43 0.36 -4.85
N VAL A 478 -14.96 0.17 -6.08
CA VAL A 478 -14.91 -1.17 -6.71
C VAL A 478 -13.50 -1.52 -7.17
N PHE A 479 -13.12 -2.77 -7.05
CA PHE A 479 -11.95 -3.32 -7.73
C PHE A 479 -12.37 -3.81 -9.11
N ARG A 480 -11.74 -3.27 -10.16
CA ARG A 480 -11.97 -3.66 -11.54
C ARG A 480 -10.85 -4.56 -12.01
N VAL A 481 -11.19 -5.74 -12.53
CA VAL A 481 -10.27 -6.68 -13.17
C VAL A 481 -10.45 -6.60 -14.68
N VAL A 482 -9.33 -6.45 -15.40
CA VAL A 482 -9.27 -6.41 -16.87
C VAL A 482 -8.34 -7.51 -17.35
N ASP A 483 -8.88 -8.41 -18.16
CA ASP A 483 -8.16 -9.54 -18.75
C ASP A 483 -7.52 -9.16 -20.11
N GLY A 484 -6.69 -10.06 -20.64
CA GLY A 484 -6.09 -9.93 -21.98
C GLY A 484 -4.87 -9.01 -22.03
N ILE A 485 -4.16 -8.84 -20.93
CA ILE A 485 -2.93 -8.04 -20.81
C ILE A 485 -1.73 -8.89 -21.27
N GLN A 486 -1.66 -9.20 -22.57
CA GLN A 486 -0.57 -9.98 -23.17
C GLN A 486 0.68 -9.15 -23.48
#